data_AF-F2DUN8-F1
#
_entry.id   AF-F2DUN8-F1
#
_cell.length_a   1.000
_cell.length_b   1.000
_cell.length_c   1.000
_cell.angle_alpha   90.00
_cell.angle_beta   90.00
_cell.angle_gamma   90.00
#
_symmetry.space_group_name_H-M   'P 1'
#
loop_
_entity.id
_entity.type
_entity.pdbx_description
1 polymer ?
#
loop_
_entity_poly.entity_id
_entity_poly.type
_entity_poly.pdbx_seq_one_letter_code
_entity_poly.pdbx_strand_id
1 'polypeptide(L)'
;MQEETKPQTYKVTCFGAGFVGIPTSTVLALHNPHLQFQVYDISSPRIKQCQLNQPPIFEPGLEKLMCKTNGVNLSFTDSLEEALSNASVIFLALPTPTKNFGEQKGKAYDLSYTENAIRSLVKYYNEHPMLNNVILVEKSTVPIGTARMITSIIEAVSVRENVHKYVVTSNPEFLAEGTAVRDLLKPDRVIIGAR
;
A
#
# COMPACT_ATOMS: atom_id res chain seq x y z
N MET A 1 36.42 9.09 -15.07
CA MET A 1 35.81 8.40 -13.93
C MET A 1 34.31 8.40 -14.18
N GLN A 2 33.77 7.27 -14.64
CA GLN A 2 32.32 7.11 -14.76
C GLN A 2 31.80 6.91 -13.34
N GLU A 3 30.93 7.81 -12.86
CA GLU A 3 30.13 7.55 -11.68
C GLU A 3 29.31 6.29 -11.94
N GLU A 4 29.64 5.20 -11.28
CA GLU A 4 28.76 4.05 -11.16
C GLU A 4 27.49 4.55 -10.47
N THR A 5 26.44 4.82 -11.24
CA THR A 5 25.10 5.01 -10.73
C THR A 5 24.73 3.73 -9.97
N LYS A 6 24.77 3.78 -8.62
CA LYS A 6 24.19 2.72 -7.79
C LYS A 6 22.80 2.40 -8.35
N PRO A 7 22.45 1.13 -8.57
CA PRO A 7 21.13 0.78 -9.04
C PRO A 7 20.11 1.39 -8.08
N GLN A 8 19.21 2.22 -8.61
CA GLN A 8 18.18 2.85 -7.81
C GLN A 8 17.27 1.74 -7.28
N THR A 9 17.40 1.43 -6.00
CA THR A 9 16.57 0.42 -5.34
C THR A 9 15.16 0.95 -5.21
N TYR A 10 14.28 0.58 -6.13
CA TYR A 10 12.86 0.94 -6.07
C TYR A 10 12.20 0.23 -4.89
N LYS A 11 11.62 1.02 -4.00
CA LYS A 11 10.84 0.53 -2.86
C LYS A 11 9.36 0.68 -3.13
N VAL A 12 8.63 -0.42 -2.95
CA VAL A 12 7.18 -0.50 -3.00
C VAL A 12 6.66 -0.67 -1.58
N THR A 13 5.84 0.27 -1.13
CA THR A 13 5.21 0.20 0.19
C THR A 13 3.73 -0.14 0.05
N CYS A 14 3.20 -0.97 0.93
CA CYS A 14 1.77 -1.25 1.01
C CYS A 14 1.23 -0.81 2.36
N PHE A 15 0.26 0.10 2.36
CA PHE A 15 -0.46 0.56 3.54
C PHE A 15 -1.63 -0.40 3.80
N GLY A 16 -1.63 -1.02 4.96
CA GLY A 16 -2.58 -2.03 5.40
C GLY A 16 -1.99 -3.44 5.37
N ALA A 17 -1.81 -4.04 6.54
CA ALA A 17 -1.42 -5.44 6.70
C ALA A 17 -2.67 -6.36 6.78
N GLY A 18 -3.67 -6.11 5.94
CA GLY A 18 -4.91 -6.88 5.91
C GLY A 18 -4.91 -8.04 4.92
N PHE A 19 -6.12 -8.54 4.66
CA PHE A 19 -6.41 -9.60 3.68
C PHE A 19 -5.88 -9.29 2.27
N VAL A 20 -5.89 -8.02 1.86
CA VAL A 20 -5.38 -7.61 0.55
C VAL A 20 -3.87 -7.34 0.58
N GLY A 21 -3.41 -6.56 1.56
CA GLY A 21 -2.05 -6.03 1.57
C GLY A 21 -0.95 -7.07 1.83
N ILE A 22 -1.17 -8.02 2.76
CA ILE A 22 -0.15 -9.05 3.06
C ILE A 22 0.04 -9.99 1.87
N PRO A 23 -1.01 -10.64 1.31
CA PRO A 23 -0.82 -11.58 0.21
C PRO A 23 -0.28 -10.89 -1.05
N THR A 24 -0.80 -9.70 -1.38
CA THR A 24 -0.34 -8.93 -2.55
C THR A 24 1.15 -8.62 -2.45
N SER A 25 1.59 -8.07 -1.31
CA SER A 25 3.01 -7.71 -1.11
C SER A 25 3.92 -8.95 -1.09
N THR A 26 3.44 -10.05 -0.52
CA THR A 26 4.17 -11.34 -0.49
C THR A 26 4.38 -11.90 -1.89
N VAL A 27 3.33 -11.94 -2.72
CA VAL A 27 3.43 -12.46 -4.09
C VAL A 27 4.27 -11.54 -4.98
N LEU A 28 4.12 -10.22 -4.85
CA LEU A 28 4.94 -9.26 -5.58
C LEU A 28 6.42 -9.37 -5.20
N ALA A 29 6.74 -9.49 -3.90
CA ALA A 29 8.11 -9.68 -3.42
C ALA A 29 8.74 -10.96 -3.97
N LEU A 30 7.97 -12.06 -3.99
CA LEU A 30 8.42 -13.34 -4.52
C LEU A 30 8.81 -13.28 -6.00
N HIS A 31 8.06 -12.54 -6.83
CA HIS A 31 8.29 -12.45 -8.27
C HIS A 31 9.28 -11.36 -8.67
N ASN A 32 9.60 -10.43 -7.76
CA ASN A 32 10.46 -9.28 -8.03
C ASN A 32 11.59 -9.17 -6.99
N PRO A 33 12.53 -10.14 -6.95
CA PRO A 33 13.58 -10.18 -5.93
C PRO A 33 14.56 -9.01 -5.96
N HIS A 34 14.58 -8.24 -7.07
CA HIS A 34 15.40 -7.04 -7.24
C HIS A 34 14.75 -5.77 -6.68
N LEU A 35 13.47 -5.83 -6.28
CA LEU A 35 12.73 -4.72 -5.68
C LEU A 35 12.59 -4.94 -4.17
N GLN A 36 12.48 -3.84 -3.43
CA GLN A 36 12.22 -3.87 -1.99
C GLN A 36 10.74 -3.61 -1.71
N PHE A 37 10.15 -4.44 -0.86
CA PHE A 37 8.75 -4.36 -0.46
C PHE A 37 8.64 -4.11 1.04
N GLN A 38 7.73 -3.24 1.43
CA GLN A 38 7.46 -2.97 2.84
C GLN A 38 5.96 -2.87 3.08
N VAL A 39 5.44 -3.63 4.04
CA VAL A 39 4.05 -3.53 4.48
C VAL A 39 4.01 -2.70 5.75
N TYR A 40 3.20 -1.64 5.72
CA TYR A 40 2.96 -0.74 6.83
C TYR A 40 1.56 -0.91 7.38
N ASP A 41 1.40 -0.94 8.70
CA ASP A 41 0.09 -0.91 9.37
C ASP A 41 0.23 -0.20 10.72
N ILE A 42 -0.79 0.57 11.10
CA ILE A 42 -0.83 1.26 12.40
C ILE A 42 -0.91 0.28 13.58
N SER A 43 -1.30 -0.97 13.33
CA SER A 43 -1.42 -2.01 14.35
C SER A 43 -0.08 -2.71 14.59
N SER A 44 0.68 -2.23 15.59
CA SER A 44 1.92 -2.88 16.05
C SER A 44 1.75 -4.39 16.33
N PRO A 45 0.65 -4.87 16.99
CA PRO A 45 0.45 -6.31 17.19
C PRO A 45 0.39 -7.10 15.88
N ARG A 46 -0.27 -6.54 14.87
CA ARG A 46 -0.40 -7.15 13.54
C ARG A 46 0.93 -7.21 12.81
N ILE A 47 1.72 -6.15 12.88
CA ILE A 47 3.06 -6.10 12.29
C ILE A 47 3.98 -7.13 12.94
N LYS A 48 3.99 -7.23 14.28
CA LYS A 48 4.78 -8.24 15.00
C LYS A 48 4.42 -9.67 14.58
N GLN A 49 3.13 -9.96 14.44
CA GLN A 49 2.62 -11.22 13.91
C GLN A 49 3.18 -11.52 12.51
N CYS A 50 3.13 -10.55 11.60
CA CYS A 50 3.66 -10.70 10.24
C CYS A 50 5.19 -10.90 10.22
N GLN A 51 5.93 -10.17 11.07
CA GLN A 51 7.39 -10.33 11.21
C GLN A 51 7.79 -11.76 11.62
N LEU A 52 6.94 -12.45 12.38
CA LEU A 52 7.11 -13.85 12.79
C LEU A 52 6.59 -14.87 11.76
N ASN A 53 6.19 -14.42 10.56
CA ASN A 53 5.51 -15.25 9.55
C ASN A 53 4.20 -15.89 10.06
N GLN A 54 3.51 -15.22 10.99
CA GLN A 54 2.23 -15.64 11.56
C GLN A 54 1.17 -14.56 11.30
N PRO A 55 0.77 -14.33 10.03
CA PRO A 55 -0.14 -13.24 9.69
C PRO A 55 -1.49 -13.37 10.42
N PRO A 56 -2.20 -12.26 10.68
CA PRO A 56 -3.51 -12.25 11.35
C PRO A 56 -4.65 -12.88 10.51
N ILE A 57 -4.34 -13.37 9.31
CA ILE A 57 -5.25 -13.96 8.34
C ILE A 57 -4.80 -15.38 8.05
N PHE A 58 -5.74 -16.30 7.93
CA PHE A 58 -5.45 -17.62 7.43
C PHE A 58 -5.68 -17.64 5.92
N GLU A 59 -4.66 -18.04 5.16
CA GLU A 59 -4.81 -18.21 3.73
C GLU A 59 -3.92 -19.35 3.19
N PRO A 60 -4.48 -20.31 2.42
CA PRO A 60 -3.72 -21.48 1.97
C PRO A 60 -2.44 -21.11 1.22
N GLY A 61 -1.30 -21.52 1.79
CA GLY A 61 0.03 -21.32 1.20
C GLY A 61 0.69 -19.97 1.51
N LEU A 62 0.01 -19.02 2.15
CA LEU A 62 0.55 -17.69 2.42
C LEU A 62 1.78 -17.73 3.32
N GLU A 63 1.72 -18.40 4.47
CA GLU A 63 2.84 -18.51 5.42
C GLU A 63 4.11 -19.07 4.75
N LYS A 64 3.94 -20.09 3.89
CA LYS A 64 5.05 -20.68 3.12
C LYS A 64 5.71 -19.69 2.17
N LEU A 65 4.92 -18.79 1.56
CA LEU A 65 5.46 -17.74 0.70
C LEU A 65 6.12 -16.64 1.53
N MET A 66 5.52 -16.24 2.66
CA MET A 66 6.10 -15.27 3.58
C MET A 66 7.48 -15.71 4.07
N CYS A 67 7.65 -16.98 4.44
CA CYS A 67 8.95 -17.54 4.83
C CYS A 67 10.05 -17.41 3.75
N LYS A 68 9.68 -17.23 2.47
CA LYS A 68 10.65 -17.04 1.38
C LYS A 68 11.00 -15.58 1.11
N THR A 69 10.16 -14.64 1.53
CA THR A 69 10.26 -13.22 1.16
C THR A 69 10.54 -12.32 2.36
N ASN A 70 9.96 -12.63 3.52
CA ASN A 70 10.10 -11.85 4.74
C ASN A 70 11.56 -11.88 5.22
N GLY A 71 12.14 -10.70 5.42
CA GLY A 71 13.56 -10.53 5.75
C GLY A 71 14.52 -10.70 4.56
N VAL A 72 14.01 -11.01 3.36
CA VAL A 72 14.81 -11.10 2.13
C VAL A 72 14.65 -9.82 1.31
N ASN A 73 13.43 -9.56 0.84
CA ASN A 73 13.06 -8.34 0.12
C ASN A 73 11.65 -7.85 0.48
N LEU A 74 11.02 -8.46 1.48
CA LEU A 74 9.78 -8.00 2.12
C LEU A 74 10.05 -7.72 3.60
N SER A 75 9.59 -6.59 4.10
CA SER A 75 9.61 -6.26 5.52
C SER A 75 8.25 -5.74 5.99
N PHE A 76 8.04 -5.74 7.31
CA PHE A 76 6.81 -5.26 7.94
C PHE A 76 7.19 -4.23 9.01
N THR A 77 6.50 -3.08 9.01
CA THR A 77 6.77 -1.98 9.95
C THR A 77 5.49 -1.30 10.42
N ASP A 78 5.50 -0.77 11.64
CA ASP A 78 4.50 0.17 12.15
C ASP A 78 5.04 1.61 12.20
N SER A 79 6.24 1.85 11.68
CA SER A 79 6.84 3.18 11.50
C SER A 79 6.46 3.77 10.15
N LEU A 80 5.71 4.89 10.18
CA LEU A 80 5.34 5.63 8.98
C LEU A 80 6.57 6.18 8.26
N GLU A 81 7.57 6.64 9.00
CA GLU A 81 8.82 7.17 8.45
C GLU A 81 9.57 6.09 7.67
N GLU A 82 9.72 4.90 8.25
CA GLU A 82 10.34 3.77 7.55
C GLU A 82 9.55 3.42 6.29
N ALA A 83 8.22 3.34 6.40
CA ALA A 83 7.32 3.02 5.31
C ALA A 83 7.46 3.98 4.12
N LEU A 84 7.58 5.29 4.39
CA LEU A 84 7.60 6.33 3.37
C LEU A 84 9.00 6.66 2.83
N SER A 85 10.05 6.46 3.62
CA SER A 85 11.43 6.77 3.23
C SER A 85 11.84 5.99 1.96
N ASN A 86 12.18 6.71 0.88
CA ASN A 86 12.51 6.14 -0.44
C ASN A 86 11.39 5.34 -1.14
N ALA A 87 10.14 5.42 -0.68
CA ALA A 87 9.02 4.78 -1.38
C ALA A 87 8.80 5.44 -2.75
N SER A 88 8.71 4.62 -3.80
CA SER A 88 8.39 5.08 -5.17
C SER A 88 6.95 4.78 -5.55
N VAL A 89 6.42 3.68 -5.02
CA VAL A 89 5.04 3.23 -5.21
C VAL A 89 4.45 2.92 -3.85
N ILE A 90 3.24 3.40 -3.59
CA ILE A 90 2.51 3.16 -2.35
C ILE A 90 1.13 2.59 -2.67
N PHE A 91 0.94 1.31 -2.39
CA PHE A 91 -0.37 0.66 -2.43
C PHE A 91 -1.19 1.06 -1.21
N LEU A 92 -2.45 1.41 -1.42
CA LEU A 92 -3.44 1.72 -0.41
C LEU A 92 -4.41 0.54 -0.31
N ALA A 93 -4.08 -0.42 0.55
CA ALA A 93 -4.87 -1.62 0.85
C ALA A 93 -5.57 -1.47 2.21
N LEU A 94 -6.26 -0.33 2.38
CA LEU A 94 -6.89 0.10 3.63
C LEU A 94 -8.35 -0.33 3.71
N PRO A 95 -8.89 -0.56 4.91
CA PRO A 95 -10.28 -0.95 5.06
C PRO A 95 -11.23 0.18 4.65
N THR A 96 -12.30 -0.20 3.98
CA THR A 96 -13.43 0.66 3.60
C THR A 96 -14.71 0.08 4.20
N PRO A 97 -14.90 0.12 5.53
CA PRO A 97 -16.10 -0.42 6.14
C PRO A 97 -17.32 0.38 5.69
N THR A 98 -18.51 -0.20 5.81
CA THR A 98 -19.74 0.57 5.61
C THR A 98 -19.90 1.57 6.76
N LYS A 99 -20.25 2.82 6.44
CA LYS A 99 -20.50 3.88 7.43
C LYS A 99 -21.54 3.41 8.45
N ASN A 100 -21.23 3.56 9.73
CA ASN A 100 -22.14 3.25 10.84
C ASN A 100 -22.74 4.51 11.50
N PHE A 101 -22.47 5.70 10.95
CA PHE A 101 -22.96 7.01 11.40
C PHE A 101 -23.43 7.91 10.24
N GLY A 102 -24.13 8.99 10.58
CA GLY A 102 -24.59 10.02 9.64
C GLY A 102 -25.74 9.58 8.71
N GLU A 103 -26.14 10.48 7.80
CA GLU A 103 -27.29 10.26 6.89
C GLU A 103 -27.13 9.06 5.95
N GLN A 104 -25.88 8.66 5.65
CA GLN A 104 -25.57 7.53 4.77
C GLN A 104 -25.17 6.25 5.52
N LYS A 105 -25.56 6.14 6.80
CA LYS A 105 -25.37 4.94 7.62
C LYS A 105 -25.92 3.70 6.91
N GLY A 106 -25.10 2.65 6.84
CA GLY A 106 -25.44 1.37 6.23
C GLY A 106 -25.41 1.36 4.70
N LYS A 107 -25.09 2.48 4.04
CA LYS A 107 -25.17 2.61 2.57
C LYS A 107 -23.86 3.03 1.92
N ALA A 108 -23.13 3.95 2.53
CA ALA A 108 -21.88 4.47 1.97
C ALA A 108 -20.65 3.85 2.65
N TYR A 109 -19.54 3.84 1.92
CA TYR A 109 -18.24 3.45 2.46
C TYR A 109 -17.67 4.56 3.34
N ASP A 110 -17.08 4.19 4.48
CA ASP A 110 -16.24 5.06 5.28
C ASP A 110 -14.84 5.07 4.70
N LEU A 111 -14.41 6.24 4.22
CA LEU A 111 -13.10 6.46 3.60
C LEU A 111 -12.12 7.15 4.56
N SER A 112 -12.49 7.30 5.85
CA SER A 112 -11.66 7.96 6.87
C SER A 112 -10.26 7.34 6.98
N TYR A 113 -10.13 6.02 6.85
CA TYR A 113 -8.82 5.35 6.83
C TYR A 113 -7.95 5.81 5.66
N THR A 114 -8.52 5.90 4.46
CA THR A 114 -7.81 6.36 3.26
C THR A 114 -7.46 7.84 3.41
N GLU A 115 -8.41 8.67 3.83
CA GLU A 115 -8.17 10.10 4.05
C GLU A 115 -7.05 10.34 5.07
N ASN A 116 -7.10 9.67 6.22
CA ASN A 116 -6.07 9.79 7.26
C ASN A 116 -4.70 9.34 6.75
N ALA A 117 -4.63 8.23 6.00
CA ALA A 117 -3.38 7.77 5.41
C ALA A 117 -2.79 8.79 4.43
N ILE A 118 -3.61 9.37 3.54
CA ILE A 118 -3.18 10.40 2.59
C ILE A 118 -2.71 11.65 3.33
N ARG A 119 -3.44 12.11 4.36
CA ARG A 119 -3.04 13.28 5.16
C ARG A 119 -1.71 13.06 5.86
N SER A 120 -1.50 11.91 6.49
CA SER A 120 -0.23 11.56 7.15
C SER A 120 0.91 11.46 6.14
N LEU A 121 0.65 10.87 4.97
CA LEU A 121 1.62 10.80 3.88
C LEU A 121 2.02 12.19 3.40
N VAL A 122 1.06 13.04 3.01
CA VAL A 122 1.36 14.40 2.51
C VAL A 122 2.07 15.22 3.57
N LYS A 123 1.69 15.10 4.84
CA LYS A 123 2.40 15.76 5.95
C LYS A 123 3.87 15.34 6.00
N TYR A 124 4.15 14.03 5.94
CA TYR A 124 5.52 13.53 5.95
C TYR A 124 6.33 14.06 4.75
N TYR A 125 5.78 14.05 3.54
CA TYR A 125 6.45 14.60 2.35
C TYR A 125 6.62 16.13 2.41
N ASN A 126 5.70 16.86 3.06
CA ASN A 126 5.88 18.29 3.36
C ASN A 126 7.07 18.57 4.28
N GLU A 127 7.35 17.67 5.22
CA GLU A 127 8.51 17.75 6.12
C GLU A 127 9.81 17.25 5.45
N HIS A 128 9.72 16.58 4.29
CA HIS A 128 10.85 15.94 3.61
C HIS A 128 10.88 16.26 2.09
N PRO A 129 11.09 17.52 1.69
CA PRO A 129 10.97 18.02 0.31
C PRO A 129 11.94 17.38 -0.71
N MET A 130 12.97 16.66 -0.24
CA MET A 130 13.99 16.01 -1.08
C MET A 130 13.62 14.56 -1.47
N LEU A 131 12.46 14.05 -1.02
CA LEU A 131 11.99 12.72 -1.40
C LEU A 131 11.49 12.64 -2.85
N ASN A 132 11.48 11.42 -3.37
CA ASN A 132 11.09 11.15 -4.76
C ASN A 132 9.59 11.42 -5.01
N ASN A 133 9.25 11.57 -6.28
CA ASN A 133 7.86 11.50 -6.74
C ASN A 133 7.26 10.13 -6.39
N VAL A 134 5.97 10.10 -6.09
CA VAL A 134 5.28 8.89 -5.63
C VAL A 134 4.09 8.56 -6.50
N ILE A 135 3.97 7.28 -6.84
CA ILE A 135 2.75 6.70 -7.39
C ILE A 135 1.91 6.14 -6.24
N LEU A 136 0.72 6.69 -6.05
CA LEU A 136 -0.28 6.16 -5.13
C LEU A 136 -1.17 5.20 -5.90
N VAL A 137 -1.27 3.97 -5.41
CA VAL A 137 -2.07 2.91 -6.03
C VAL A 137 -3.22 2.57 -5.10
N GLU A 138 -4.41 3.02 -5.47
CA GLU A 138 -5.65 2.62 -4.81
C GLU A 138 -5.88 1.12 -5.11
N LYS A 139 -5.77 0.27 -4.08
CA LYS A 139 -5.82 -1.20 -4.19
C LYS A 139 -7.13 -1.80 -3.67
N SER A 140 -7.71 -1.17 -2.64
CA SER A 140 -8.89 -1.66 -1.94
C SER A 140 -10.15 -1.69 -2.80
N THR A 141 -11.19 -2.37 -2.32
CA THR A 141 -12.53 -2.17 -2.88
C THR A 141 -13.03 -0.78 -2.44
N VAL A 142 -13.03 0.18 -3.36
CA VAL A 142 -13.44 1.57 -3.09
C VAL A 142 -14.58 2.02 -4.00
N PRO A 143 -15.41 2.99 -3.57
CA PRO A 143 -16.42 3.58 -4.45
C PRO A 143 -15.79 4.38 -5.61
N ILE A 144 -16.56 4.53 -6.68
CA ILE A 144 -16.19 5.37 -7.82
C ILE A 144 -15.91 6.80 -7.34
N GLY A 145 -14.81 7.39 -7.84
CA GLY A 145 -14.42 8.75 -7.49
C GLY A 145 -13.39 8.86 -6.37
N THR A 146 -13.01 7.74 -5.72
CA THR A 146 -11.98 7.73 -4.66
C THR A 146 -10.63 8.31 -5.13
N ALA A 147 -10.17 8.00 -6.34
CA ALA A 147 -8.95 8.59 -6.89
C ALA A 147 -9.01 10.13 -7.01
N ARG A 148 -10.19 10.69 -7.35
CA ARG A 148 -10.41 12.13 -7.39
C ARG A 148 -10.38 12.72 -5.98
N MET A 149 -11.02 12.07 -5.02
CA MET A 149 -10.99 12.48 -3.62
C MET A 149 -9.56 12.49 -3.05
N ILE A 150 -8.76 11.46 -3.32
CA ILE A 150 -7.34 11.42 -2.93
C ILE A 150 -6.59 12.62 -3.54
N THR A 151 -6.79 12.88 -4.83
CA THR A 151 -6.17 14.02 -5.52
C THR A 151 -6.54 15.35 -4.85
N SER A 152 -7.82 15.56 -4.55
CA SER A 152 -8.29 16.78 -3.88
C SER A 152 -7.74 16.93 -2.45
N ILE A 153 -7.57 15.84 -1.70
CA ILE A 153 -6.94 15.90 -0.37
C ILE A 153 -5.47 16.31 -0.50
N ILE A 154 -4.75 15.72 -1.45
CA ILE A 154 -3.35 16.06 -1.71
C ILE A 154 -3.22 17.55 -2.07
N GLU A 155 -4.03 18.04 -3.00
CA GLU A 155 -4.03 19.45 -3.41
C GLU A 155 -4.35 20.41 -2.24
N ALA A 156 -5.26 20.01 -1.35
CA ALA A 156 -5.66 20.83 -0.20
C ALA A 156 -4.61 20.89 0.92
N VAL A 157 -3.79 19.84 1.07
CA VAL A 157 -2.83 19.70 2.19
C VAL A 157 -1.38 19.95 1.76
N SER A 158 -1.08 19.88 0.45
CA SER A 158 0.28 20.11 -0.05
C SER A 158 0.67 21.58 0.05
N VAL A 159 1.89 21.84 0.51
CA VAL A 159 2.46 23.20 0.48
C VAL A 159 2.88 23.52 -0.95
N ARG A 160 2.47 24.68 -1.49
CA ARG A 160 2.68 25.06 -2.90
C ARG A 160 4.15 25.12 -3.34
N GLU A 161 5.07 25.29 -2.38
CA GLU A 161 6.51 25.31 -2.63
C GLU A 161 7.13 23.91 -2.69
N ASN A 162 6.34 22.86 -2.41
CA ASN A 162 6.80 21.49 -2.39
C ASN A 162 6.69 20.86 -3.78
N VAL A 163 7.79 20.30 -4.28
CA VAL A 163 7.98 19.93 -5.70
C VAL A 163 7.49 18.51 -6.01
N HIS A 164 6.99 17.77 -5.01
CA HIS A 164 6.60 16.37 -5.19
C HIS A 164 5.41 16.21 -6.15
N LYS A 165 5.58 15.34 -7.14
CA LYS A 165 4.49 14.89 -7.99
C LYS A 165 3.89 13.61 -7.42
N TYR A 166 2.61 13.67 -7.11
CA TYR A 166 1.80 12.51 -6.78
C TYR A 166 1.03 12.07 -8.02
N VAL A 167 1.14 10.80 -8.37
CA VAL A 167 0.30 10.19 -9.43
C VAL A 167 -0.64 9.21 -8.77
N VAL A 168 -1.94 9.47 -8.85
CA VAL A 168 -2.97 8.57 -8.29
C VAL A 168 -3.43 7.61 -9.38
N THR A 169 -3.32 6.32 -9.09
CA THR A 169 -3.73 5.21 -9.96
C THR A 169 -4.68 4.30 -9.20
N SER A 170 -5.46 3.50 -9.94
CA SER A 170 -6.31 2.46 -9.36
C SER A 170 -5.86 1.10 -9.89
N ASN A 171 -5.67 0.15 -8.98
CA ASN A 171 -5.38 -1.25 -9.26
C ASN A 171 -6.26 -2.12 -8.37
N PRO A 172 -7.56 -2.28 -8.71
CA PRO A 172 -8.47 -3.04 -7.87
C PRO A 172 -7.97 -4.47 -7.64
N GLU A 173 -8.41 -5.04 -6.52
CA GLU A 173 -8.17 -6.43 -6.17
C GLU A 173 -9.34 -7.32 -6.62
N PHE A 174 -9.02 -8.58 -6.96
CA PHE A 174 -9.98 -9.61 -7.40
C PHE A 174 -9.72 -10.90 -6.63
N LEU A 175 -9.61 -10.80 -5.31
CA LEU A 175 -9.24 -11.90 -4.42
C LEU A 175 -10.50 -12.50 -3.79
N ALA A 176 -10.50 -13.82 -3.61
CA ALA A 176 -11.49 -14.52 -2.80
C ALA A 176 -10.81 -15.16 -1.58
N GLU A 177 -11.48 -15.12 -0.42
CA GLU A 177 -11.01 -15.80 0.78
C GLU A 177 -10.84 -17.31 0.53
N GLY A 178 -9.74 -17.90 1.01
CA GLY A 178 -9.38 -19.28 0.75
C GLY A 178 -8.66 -19.54 -0.57
N THR A 179 -8.68 -18.58 -1.52
CA THR A 179 -7.94 -18.69 -2.78
C THR A 179 -7.08 -17.48 -3.16
N ALA A 180 -6.95 -16.45 -2.32
CA ALA A 180 -6.26 -15.20 -2.60
C ALA A 180 -4.82 -15.40 -3.07
N VAL A 181 -4.07 -16.34 -2.49
CA VAL A 181 -2.71 -16.66 -2.95
C VAL A 181 -2.72 -17.22 -4.37
N ARG A 182 -3.65 -18.13 -4.68
CA ARG A 182 -3.81 -18.68 -6.03
C ARG A 182 -4.21 -17.59 -7.02
N ASP A 183 -5.17 -16.75 -6.63
CA ASP A 183 -5.73 -15.70 -7.47
C ASP A 183 -4.67 -14.62 -7.79
N LEU A 184 -3.73 -14.35 -6.87
CA LEU A 184 -2.57 -13.48 -7.12
C LEU A 184 -1.50 -14.13 -8.01
N LEU A 185 -1.26 -15.43 -7.86
CA LEU A 185 -0.26 -16.16 -8.66
C LEU A 185 -0.74 -16.43 -10.10
N LYS A 186 -2.05 -16.57 -10.29
CA LYS A 186 -2.69 -16.89 -11.57
C LYS A 186 -3.96 -16.07 -11.74
N PRO A 187 -3.86 -14.73 -11.88
CA PRO A 187 -5.02 -13.89 -12.04
C PRO A 187 -5.64 -14.08 -13.42
N ASP A 188 -6.98 -14.04 -13.50
CA ASP A 188 -7.68 -13.99 -14.80
C ASP A 188 -7.34 -12.69 -15.56
N ARG A 189 -7.13 -11.60 -14.81
CA ARG A 189 -6.71 -10.29 -15.32
C ARG A 189 -6.11 -9.42 -14.22
N VAL A 190 -5.28 -8.45 -14.63
CA VAL A 190 -4.84 -7.34 -13.79
C VAL A 190 -5.33 -6.04 -14.42
N ILE A 191 -6.05 -5.22 -13.68
CA ILE A 191 -6.58 -3.94 -14.17
C ILE A 191 -5.79 -2.80 -13.55
N ILE A 192 -5.29 -1.88 -14.37
CA ILE A 192 -4.62 -0.66 -13.92
C ILE A 192 -5.28 0.52 -14.63
N GLY A 193 -5.81 1.46 -13.85
CA GLY A 193 -6.31 2.74 -14.32
C GLY A 193 -5.36 3.85 -13.91
N ALA A 194 -4.97 4.71 -14.87
CA ALA A 194 -4.15 5.88 -14.64
C ALA A 194 -4.69 7.06 -15.46
N ARG A 195 -4.28 8.28 -15.09
CA ARG A 195 -4.59 9.53 -15.81
C ARG A 195 -3.31 10.24 -16.19
#